data_AF-A0A2E7HPH8-F1
#
_entry.id   AF-A0A2E7HPH8-F1
#
_cell.length_a   1.000
_cell.length_b   1.000
_cell.length_c   1.000
_cell.angle_alpha   90.00
_cell.angle_beta   90.00
_cell.angle_gamma   90.00
#
_symmetry.space_group_name_H-M   'P 1'
#
loop_
_entity.id
_entity.type
_entity.pdbx_description
1 polymer ?
#
loop_
_entity_poly.entity_id
_entity_poly.type
_entity_poly.pdbx_seq_one_letter_code
_entity_poly.pdbx_strand_id
1 'polypeptide(L)'
;MARKIFLILIGLTLGLISSQAKKPNVLFILVDDMGWKDLSNEGSTFYESPHVDRIAEEGMKFTRGYATCQVCSPSRASILTGKYPPNHGITTWIGDRAGEAWRGTKRHDSLLPPEYERNLRASEITLAEAMQADGYKTFFAGKWHLGGKGSWPTDHGFKINKGGWDVGSPRGGFFSPWQNPNLESGPAGESLTMRLGKETSDFIEKHKDQPFLAYLSFYTVHGPIQTTHELWKKYRTKAQKMGLTEERFLFDRRLNVRQVQDCPIYAGMIELMDDAIGTVLAKLDEHGLNENTIVCFTSDNGGVSSGDAYATSNLPLRGGKGRQWEGGIREPFYLKAPGITKSGSRSDTPVSGVDWYPTLLELCGVPLPKKQEVDGVSLVPLLKGESISARPLFWHYPHYGNQGGEPSSIIMEDKWKLIHYHEDGRDELYHLGQDQGEQKDLFAKEAKRAKKMRKTLDAWLRKTKAKFPVKDEKHDPEKRIERWENIRSSGKQRLEKQHAGFLEEDYQPNKDWWGSAKD
;
A
#
# COMPACT_ATOMS: atom_id res chain seq x y z
N MET A 1 82.91 29.34 24.92
CA MET A 1 81.48 29.67 25.13
C MET A 1 80.69 29.14 23.94
N ALA A 2 79.92 28.06 24.11
CA ALA A 2 79.04 27.54 23.07
C ALA A 2 77.66 27.32 23.70
N ARG A 3 76.69 28.21 23.38
CA ARG A 3 75.29 28.10 23.80
C ARG A 3 74.59 27.09 22.88
N LYS A 4 74.18 25.95 23.44
CA LYS A 4 73.24 25.03 22.80
C LYS A 4 71.82 25.55 23.03
N ILE A 5 71.13 25.92 21.96
CA ILE A 5 69.70 26.26 21.96
C ILE A 5 68.93 24.95 21.76
N PHE A 6 68.10 24.60 22.74
CA PHE A 6 67.18 23.46 22.66
C PHE A 6 65.85 23.98 22.08
N LEU A 7 65.54 23.59 20.86
CA LEU A 7 64.22 23.83 20.23
C LEU A 7 63.27 22.71 20.67
N ILE A 8 62.27 23.06 21.48
CA ILE A 8 61.16 22.19 21.84
C ILE A 8 60.14 22.26 20.68
N LEU A 9 60.02 21.18 19.91
CA LEU A 9 58.92 20.98 18.96
C LEU A 9 57.67 20.57 19.74
N ILE A 10 56.69 21.47 19.84
CA ILE A 10 55.33 21.13 20.30
C ILE A 10 54.60 20.54 19.09
N GLY A 11 54.44 19.21 19.07
CA GLY A 11 53.61 18.53 18.09
C GLY A 11 52.13 18.76 18.38
N LEU A 12 51.47 19.58 17.56
CA LEU A 12 50.01 19.62 17.49
C LEU A 12 49.52 18.33 16.83
N THR A 13 49.07 17.37 17.63
CA THR A 13 48.21 16.28 17.13
C THR A 13 46.82 16.86 16.89
N LEU A 14 46.57 17.36 15.67
CA LEU A 14 45.21 17.53 15.17
C LEU A 14 44.57 16.13 15.11
N GLY A 15 43.77 15.81 16.12
CA GLY A 15 42.87 14.68 16.06
C GLY A 15 41.94 14.89 14.86
N LEU A 16 42.17 14.13 13.80
CA LEU A 16 41.18 13.91 12.76
C LEU A 16 40.00 13.22 13.42
N ILE A 17 39.05 14.01 13.91
CA ILE A 17 37.70 13.54 14.20
C ILE A 17 37.16 13.11 12.83
N SER A 18 37.29 11.83 12.52
CA SER A 18 36.55 11.22 11.43
C SER A 18 35.08 11.46 11.76
N SER A 19 34.46 12.41 11.07
CA SER A 19 33.01 12.55 11.05
C SER A 19 32.47 11.25 10.47
N GLN A 20 32.16 10.29 11.34
CA GLN A 20 31.49 9.07 10.93
C GLN A 20 30.17 9.52 10.32
N ALA A 21 29.97 9.23 9.03
CA ALA A 21 28.78 9.64 8.31
C ALA A 21 27.54 9.21 9.12
N LYS A 22 26.70 10.18 9.48
CA LYS A 22 25.52 9.94 10.32
C LYS A 22 24.63 8.96 9.57
N LYS A 23 24.21 7.88 10.23
CA LYS A 23 23.22 6.95 9.65
C LYS A 23 21.93 7.73 9.34
N PRO A 24 21.32 7.54 8.15
CA PRO A 24 20.09 8.25 7.81
C PRO A 24 18.93 7.71 8.65
N ASN A 25 17.95 8.57 8.94
CA ASN A 25 16.65 8.16 9.45
C ASN A 25 15.78 7.61 8.30
N VAL A 26 14.73 6.86 8.64
CA VAL A 26 13.72 6.41 7.69
C VAL A 26 12.34 6.78 8.20
N LEU A 27 11.58 7.50 7.38
CA LEU A 27 10.14 7.67 7.49
C LEU A 27 9.48 6.86 6.38
N PHE A 28 8.81 5.77 6.73
CA PHE A 28 8.07 4.93 5.79
C PHE A 28 6.57 5.17 5.96
N ILE A 29 5.94 5.75 4.95
CA ILE A 29 4.51 6.04 4.94
C ILE A 29 3.81 5.01 4.06
N LEU A 30 2.89 4.25 4.66
CA LEU A 30 2.07 3.26 3.98
C LEU A 30 0.59 3.61 4.15
N VAL A 31 -0.10 3.88 3.05
CA VAL A 31 -1.55 4.12 3.02
C VAL A 31 -2.30 2.82 2.76
N ASP A 32 -3.51 2.69 3.30
CA ASP A 32 -4.36 1.52 3.12
C ASP A 32 -5.39 1.76 2.01
N ASP A 33 -5.43 0.87 1.02
CA ASP A 33 -6.42 0.89 -0.07
C ASP A 33 -6.48 2.19 -0.92
N MET A 34 -5.37 2.92 -1.04
CA MET A 34 -5.32 4.13 -1.87
C MET A 34 -4.95 3.77 -3.31
N GLY A 35 -5.73 4.23 -4.28
CA GLY A 35 -5.49 3.95 -5.69
C GLY A 35 -4.38 4.79 -6.31
N TRP A 36 -3.82 4.30 -7.42
CA TRP A 36 -2.75 4.96 -8.17
C TRP A 36 -3.04 6.41 -8.57
N LYS A 37 -4.32 6.77 -8.73
CA LYS A 37 -4.78 8.10 -9.18
C LYS A 37 -5.51 8.85 -8.07
N ASP A 38 -5.32 8.46 -6.81
CA ASP A 38 -6.01 9.10 -5.68
C ASP A 38 -5.30 10.37 -5.18
N LEU A 39 -4.19 10.76 -5.81
CA LEU A 39 -3.39 11.93 -5.48
C LEU A 39 -3.44 12.99 -6.59
N SER A 40 -3.25 14.25 -6.21
CA SER A 40 -3.24 15.38 -7.14
C SER A 40 -2.12 15.24 -8.19
N ASN A 41 -0.89 14.91 -7.78
CA ASN A 41 0.24 14.70 -8.71
C ASN A 41 0.16 13.40 -9.55
N GLU A 42 -0.81 12.52 -9.28
CA GLU A 42 -1.14 11.34 -10.07
C GLU A 42 -2.29 11.59 -11.06
N GLY A 43 -2.80 12.83 -11.09
CA GLY A 43 -3.81 13.25 -12.05
C GLY A 43 -5.24 13.13 -11.53
N SER A 44 -5.46 12.98 -10.22
CA SER A 44 -6.78 13.24 -9.65
C SER A 44 -7.17 14.69 -9.92
N THR A 45 -8.37 14.90 -10.41
CA THR A 45 -8.95 16.24 -10.57
C THR A 45 -9.90 16.60 -9.42
N PHE A 46 -10.18 15.64 -8.54
CA PHE A 46 -11.12 15.80 -7.43
C PHE A 46 -10.43 15.83 -6.07
N TYR A 47 -9.46 14.95 -5.83
CA TYR A 47 -8.74 14.85 -4.55
C TYR A 47 -7.58 15.86 -4.47
N GLU A 48 -7.26 16.31 -3.26
CA GLU A 48 -6.20 17.29 -2.97
C GLU A 48 -5.17 16.67 -2.02
N SER A 49 -3.89 16.67 -2.40
CA SER A 49 -2.80 16.04 -1.64
C SER A 49 -1.44 16.78 -1.71
N PRO A 50 -1.39 18.09 -1.42
CA PRO A 50 -0.17 18.88 -1.59
C PRO A 50 1.03 18.38 -0.76
N HIS A 51 0.83 17.80 0.42
CA HIS A 51 1.93 17.33 1.27
C HIS A 51 2.54 16.01 0.75
N VAL A 52 1.72 15.11 0.22
CA VAL A 52 2.21 13.92 -0.47
C VAL A 52 2.85 14.29 -1.80
N ASP A 53 2.30 15.27 -2.53
CA ASP A 53 2.88 15.76 -3.77
C ASP A 53 4.32 16.25 -3.57
N ARG A 54 4.57 16.97 -2.46
CA ARG A 54 5.92 17.40 -2.03
C ARG A 54 6.91 16.23 -1.93
N ILE A 55 6.50 15.05 -1.45
CA ILE A 55 7.39 13.88 -1.34
C ILE A 55 7.88 13.44 -2.74
N ALA A 56 6.99 13.44 -3.72
CA ALA A 56 7.35 13.10 -5.10
C ALA A 56 8.22 14.19 -5.76
N GLU A 57 7.94 15.47 -5.48
CA GLU A 57 8.71 16.60 -5.99
C GLU A 57 10.11 16.68 -5.41
N GLU A 58 10.29 16.35 -4.13
CA GLU A 58 11.60 16.33 -3.49
C GLU A 58 12.38 15.03 -3.75
N GLY A 59 11.67 13.95 -4.10
CA GLY A 59 12.23 12.62 -4.32
C GLY A 59 12.18 12.16 -5.78
N MET A 60 12.07 10.84 -5.95
CA MET A 60 11.85 10.16 -7.22
C MET A 60 10.46 9.53 -7.23
N LYS A 61 9.73 9.74 -8.34
CA LYS A 61 8.45 9.08 -8.61
C LYS A 61 8.63 7.88 -9.55
N PHE A 62 8.28 6.68 -9.06
CA PHE A 62 8.22 5.49 -9.89
C PHE A 62 6.82 5.39 -10.52
N THR A 63 6.74 5.66 -11.81
CA THR A 63 5.46 5.64 -12.54
C THR A 63 4.91 4.22 -12.70
N ARG A 64 5.73 3.19 -12.47
CA ARG A 64 5.35 1.77 -12.51
C ARG A 64 5.70 1.08 -11.18
N GLY A 65 5.27 1.69 -10.09
CA GLY A 65 5.29 1.08 -8.76
C GLY A 65 4.12 0.12 -8.57
N TYR A 66 4.40 -1.05 -7.99
CA TYR A 66 3.40 -2.08 -7.80
C TYR A 66 3.38 -2.66 -6.37
N ALA A 67 2.18 -2.82 -5.83
CA ALA A 67 1.93 -3.71 -4.72
C ALA A 67 2.28 -5.15 -5.12
N THR A 68 2.61 -6.00 -4.14
CA THR A 68 2.96 -7.41 -4.40
C THR A 68 1.74 -8.32 -4.43
N CYS A 69 0.58 -7.78 -4.05
CA CYS A 69 -0.71 -8.42 -4.09
C CYS A 69 -1.81 -7.36 -4.25
N GLN A 70 -2.94 -7.77 -4.81
CA GLN A 70 -4.12 -6.91 -4.93
C GLN A 70 -4.88 -6.69 -3.60
N VAL A 71 -4.38 -7.18 -2.47
CA VAL A 71 -4.97 -6.97 -1.13
C VAL A 71 -3.89 -6.77 -0.05
N CYS A 72 -4.33 -6.32 1.13
CA CYS A 72 -3.51 -5.69 2.16
C CYS A 72 -2.45 -6.59 2.82
N SER A 73 -2.83 -7.59 3.62
CA SER A 73 -1.88 -8.37 4.46
C SER A 73 -0.71 -8.98 3.67
N PRO A 74 -0.91 -9.59 2.48
CA PRO A 74 0.21 -10.10 1.69
C PRO A 74 1.20 -9.01 1.31
N SER A 75 0.72 -7.85 0.83
CA SER A 75 1.60 -6.74 0.45
C SER A 75 2.38 -6.18 1.63
N ARG A 76 1.74 -6.03 2.78
CA ARG A 76 2.39 -5.57 4.03
C ARG A 76 3.51 -6.51 4.47
N ALA A 77 3.27 -7.82 4.41
CA ALA A 77 4.29 -8.81 4.71
C ALA A 77 5.47 -8.76 3.72
N SER A 78 5.19 -8.61 2.42
CA SER A 78 6.23 -8.48 1.40
C SER A 78 7.12 -7.26 1.60
N ILE A 79 6.53 -6.10 1.94
CA ILE A 79 7.30 -4.87 2.23
C ILE A 79 8.27 -5.09 3.39
N LEU A 80 7.80 -5.75 4.44
CA LEU A 80 8.59 -5.97 5.66
C LEU A 80 9.61 -7.10 5.53
N THR A 81 9.49 -8.01 4.56
CA THR A 81 10.35 -9.21 4.46
C THR A 81 11.16 -9.27 3.18
N GLY A 82 10.81 -8.49 2.16
CA GLY A 82 11.39 -8.55 0.83
C GLY A 82 11.01 -9.81 0.04
N LYS A 83 9.96 -10.53 0.46
CA LYS A 83 9.53 -11.81 -0.12
C LYS A 83 8.19 -11.70 -0.82
N TYR A 84 7.96 -12.46 -1.89
CA TYR A 84 6.64 -12.57 -2.51
C TYR A 84 5.65 -13.37 -1.63
N PRO A 85 4.33 -13.18 -1.79
CA PRO A 85 3.28 -13.85 -1.02
C PRO A 85 3.42 -15.37 -0.84
N PRO A 86 3.76 -16.16 -1.87
CA PRO A 86 3.91 -17.61 -1.69
C PRO A 86 5.06 -17.99 -0.75
N ASN A 87 6.12 -17.18 -0.66
CA ASN A 87 7.31 -17.49 0.13
C ASN A 87 7.09 -17.26 1.64
N HIS A 88 6.43 -16.16 2.02
CA HIS A 88 6.04 -15.93 3.43
C HIS A 88 4.70 -16.58 3.81
N GLY A 89 3.88 -16.97 2.84
CA GLY A 89 2.68 -17.81 3.01
C GLY A 89 1.37 -17.08 3.31
N ILE A 90 1.42 -15.76 3.53
CA ILE A 90 0.21 -14.91 3.67
C ILE A 90 -0.21 -14.51 2.25
N THR A 91 -1.26 -15.13 1.71
CA THR A 91 -1.65 -14.95 0.28
C THR A 91 -3.00 -14.30 0.08
N THR A 92 -3.72 -13.96 1.15
CA THR A 92 -4.88 -13.06 1.16
C THR A 92 -4.90 -12.24 2.44
N TRP A 93 -5.84 -11.30 2.58
CA TRP A 93 -6.03 -10.53 3.80
C TRP A 93 -6.36 -11.47 4.98
N ILE A 94 -5.77 -11.21 6.14
CA ILE A 94 -5.98 -12.08 7.32
C ILE A 94 -7.40 -11.91 7.84
N GLY A 95 -8.15 -13.01 7.88
CA GLY A 95 -9.58 -13.02 8.19
C GLY A 95 -10.45 -13.50 7.02
N ASP A 96 -9.89 -13.59 5.81
CA ASP A 96 -10.57 -14.20 4.67
C ASP A 96 -10.89 -15.69 4.92
N ARG A 97 -11.94 -16.15 4.23
CA ARG A 97 -12.38 -17.54 4.27
C ARG A 97 -11.54 -18.36 3.28
N ALA A 98 -11.11 -19.53 3.74
CA ALA A 98 -10.39 -20.50 2.92
C ALA A 98 -11.04 -21.88 3.06
N GLY A 99 -10.70 -22.79 2.15
CA GLY A 99 -11.24 -24.14 2.11
C GLY A 99 -12.77 -24.16 2.10
N GLU A 100 -13.35 -25.13 2.77
CA GLU A 100 -14.81 -25.30 2.80
C GLU A 100 -15.56 -24.14 3.48
N ALA A 101 -14.91 -23.37 4.34
CA ALA A 101 -15.51 -22.20 4.98
C ALA A 101 -15.88 -21.12 3.94
N TRP A 102 -15.26 -21.13 2.74
CA TRP A 102 -15.63 -20.26 1.63
C TRP A 102 -17.11 -20.39 1.23
N ARG A 103 -17.69 -21.58 1.35
CA ARG A 103 -19.11 -21.83 1.05
C ARG A 103 -20.05 -20.97 1.88
N GLY A 104 -19.63 -20.55 3.07
CA GLY A 104 -20.37 -19.61 3.93
C GLY A 104 -20.56 -18.22 3.31
N THR A 105 -19.85 -17.87 2.24
CA THR A 105 -20.09 -16.64 1.47
C THR A 105 -21.38 -16.71 0.64
N LYS A 106 -21.90 -17.92 0.37
CA LYS A 106 -23.05 -18.16 -0.51
C LYS A 106 -22.90 -17.51 -1.89
N ARG A 107 -21.67 -17.36 -2.37
CA ARG A 107 -21.37 -16.79 -3.70
C ARG A 107 -21.47 -17.81 -4.83
N HIS A 108 -21.54 -19.09 -4.48
CA HIS A 108 -21.58 -20.20 -5.44
C HIS A 108 -20.43 -20.12 -6.45
N ASP A 109 -19.23 -19.75 -5.98
CA ASP A 109 -18.04 -19.75 -6.82
C ASP A 109 -17.60 -21.19 -7.16
N SER A 110 -16.87 -21.36 -8.26
CA SER A 110 -16.48 -22.68 -8.79
C SER A 110 -15.29 -23.32 -8.07
N LEU A 111 -14.56 -22.54 -7.28
CA LEU A 111 -13.37 -22.99 -6.55
C LEU A 111 -13.45 -22.70 -5.05
N LEU A 112 -12.74 -23.51 -4.26
CA LEU A 112 -12.40 -23.26 -2.87
C LEU A 112 -10.97 -22.67 -2.80
N PRO A 113 -10.79 -21.48 -2.21
CA PRO A 113 -9.46 -20.91 -1.98
C PRO A 113 -8.60 -21.79 -1.07
N PRO A 114 -7.26 -21.82 -1.26
CA PRO A 114 -6.38 -22.62 -0.42
C PRO A 114 -6.18 -22.01 0.97
N GLU A 115 -5.81 -22.85 1.94
CA GLU A 115 -5.37 -22.38 3.26
C GLU A 115 -4.07 -21.57 3.18
N TYR A 116 -3.97 -20.55 4.03
CA TYR A 116 -2.87 -19.58 4.06
C TYR A 116 -2.43 -19.28 5.48
N GLU A 117 -1.23 -18.69 5.63
CA GLU A 117 -0.72 -18.28 6.94
C GLU A 117 -1.52 -17.10 7.48
N ARG A 118 -1.94 -17.17 8.75
CA ARG A 118 -2.72 -16.11 9.41
C ARG A 118 -1.90 -15.26 10.39
N ASN A 119 -0.60 -15.50 10.46
CA ASN A 119 0.38 -14.73 11.23
C ASN A 119 1.67 -14.63 10.42
N LEU A 120 2.34 -13.50 10.49
CA LEU A 120 3.71 -13.39 10.01
C LEU A 120 4.59 -14.29 10.88
N ARG A 121 5.30 -15.22 10.25
CA ARG A 121 6.08 -16.22 10.98
C ARG A 121 7.19 -15.53 11.75
N ALA A 122 7.42 -15.92 13.00
CA ALA A 122 8.54 -15.44 13.81
C ALA A 122 9.94 -15.82 13.24
N SER A 123 9.98 -16.70 12.24
CA SER A 123 11.20 -17.04 11.50
C SER A 123 11.56 -16.04 10.40
N GLU A 124 10.62 -15.16 10.02
CA GLU A 124 10.92 -14.05 9.10
C GLU A 124 11.77 -13.02 9.81
N ILE A 125 12.76 -12.45 9.13
CA ILE A 125 13.53 -11.31 9.66
C ILE A 125 13.02 -10.05 8.97
N THR A 126 12.22 -9.26 9.69
CA THR A 126 11.62 -8.06 9.14
C THR A 126 12.62 -6.91 8.99
N LEU A 127 12.24 -5.90 8.20
CA LEU A 127 13.01 -4.67 8.04
C LEU A 127 13.31 -4.04 9.40
N ALA A 128 12.32 -4.02 10.30
CA ALA A 128 12.49 -3.46 11.63
C ALA A 128 13.45 -4.27 12.49
N GLU A 129 13.42 -5.60 12.42
CA GLU A 129 14.39 -6.45 13.15
C GLU A 129 15.81 -6.26 12.63
N ALA A 130 15.99 -6.23 11.29
CA ALA A 130 17.28 -5.99 10.66
C ALA A 130 17.86 -4.61 11.06
N MET A 131 17.04 -3.55 10.99
CA MET A 131 17.47 -2.20 11.38
C MET A 131 17.70 -2.07 12.89
N GLN A 132 16.86 -2.70 13.72
CA GLN A 132 17.04 -2.72 15.18
C GLN A 132 18.36 -3.39 15.57
N ALA A 133 18.71 -4.51 14.94
CA ALA A 133 19.97 -5.20 15.17
C ALA A 133 21.19 -4.32 14.84
N ASP A 134 21.03 -3.33 13.97
CA ASP A 134 22.05 -2.35 13.59
C ASP A 134 21.95 -0.99 14.34
N GLY A 135 21.14 -0.96 15.41
CA GLY A 135 21.08 0.15 16.37
C GLY A 135 20.00 1.21 16.10
N TYR A 136 19.11 0.99 15.14
CA TYR A 136 17.99 1.91 14.90
C TYR A 136 16.94 1.84 16.01
N LYS A 137 16.35 2.99 16.33
CA LYS A 137 15.11 3.03 17.09
C LYS A 137 13.93 2.79 16.17
N THR A 138 13.13 1.77 16.47
CA THR A 138 12.02 1.35 15.61
C THR A 138 10.66 1.69 16.22
N PHE A 139 9.81 2.35 15.43
CA PHE A 139 8.48 2.82 15.79
C PHE A 139 7.47 2.43 14.72
N PHE A 140 6.29 2.02 15.17
CA PHE A 140 5.16 1.69 14.32
C PHE A 140 3.91 2.45 14.77
N ALA A 141 3.19 3.06 13.83
CA ALA A 141 1.89 3.67 14.08
C ALA A 141 0.85 3.20 13.05
N GLY A 142 -0.29 2.71 13.52
CA GLY A 142 -1.50 2.46 12.72
C GLY A 142 -1.75 1.00 12.38
N LYS A 143 -2.12 0.67 11.14
CA LYS A 143 -2.61 -0.65 10.72
C LYS A 143 -1.47 -1.66 10.57
N TRP A 144 -1.53 -2.73 11.36
CA TRP A 144 -0.59 -3.86 11.26
C TRP A 144 -1.12 -4.97 10.37
N HIS A 145 -2.17 -5.67 10.80
CA HIS A 145 -2.90 -6.69 10.02
C HIS A 145 -2.02 -7.84 9.48
N LEU A 146 -1.03 -8.26 10.27
CA LEU A 146 -0.11 -9.36 9.98
C LEU A 146 -0.12 -10.47 11.04
N GLY A 147 -1.16 -10.55 11.85
CA GLY A 147 -1.35 -11.63 12.82
C GLY A 147 -1.96 -11.19 14.14
N GLY A 148 -2.35 -12.18 14.95
CA GLY A 148 -2.84 -11.99 16.30
C GLY A 148 -1.72 -11.74 17.32
N LYS A 149 -2.07 -11.79 18.61
CA LYS A 149 -1.09 -11.73 19.71
C LYS A 149 0.06 -12.73 19.50
N GLY A 150 1.30 -12.29 19.73
CA GLY A 150 2.51 -13.07 19.41
C GLY A 150 3.00 -12.88 17.97
N SER A 151 2.29 -12.07 17.18
CA SER A 151 2.69 -11.62 15.85
C SER A 151 2.30 -10.15 15.64
N TRP A 152 2.37 -9.33 16.69
CA TRP A 152 2.15 -7.87 16.66
C TRP A 152 3.43 -7.13 16.26
N PRO A 153 3.41 -5.82 15.96
CA PRO A 153 4.62 -5.08 15.59
C PRO A 153 5.80 -5.27 16.58
N THR A 154 5.50 -5.38 17.88
CA THR A 154 6.50 -5.60 18.94
C THR A 154 7.16 -6.96 18.91
N ASP A 155 6.50 -7.96 18.32
CA ASP A 155 7.04 -9.30 18.10
C ASP A 155 7.91 -9.35 16.83
N HIS A 156 7.89 -8.28 16.03
CA HIS A 156 8.53 -8.18 14.71
C HIS A 156 9.45 -6.95 14.63
N GLY A 157 10.17 -6.66 15.72
CA GLY A 157 11.26 -5.68 15.72
C GLY A 157 10.87 -4.22 15.95
N PHE A 158 9.59 -3.85 16.04
CA PHE A 158 9.19 -2.48 16.42
C PHE A 158 9.17 -2.30 17.94
N LYS A 159 10.08 -1.50 18.50
CA LYS A 159 10.13 -1.29 19.97
C LYS A 159 8.93 -0.51 20.50
N ILE A 160 8.35 0.36 19.69
CA ILE A 160 7.21 1.20 20.06
C ILE A 160 6.10 0.94 19.05
N ASN A 161 4.89 0.65 19.55
CA ASN A 161 3.71 0.38 18.75
C ASN A 161 2.57 1.30 19.21
N LYS A 162 1.99 2.04 18.27
CA LYS A 162 0.81 2.91 18.46
C LYS A 162 -0.30 2.46 17.52
N GLY A 163 -1.21 1.65 18.03
CA GLY A 163 -2.42 1.23 17.33
C GLY A 163 -2.30 0.03 16.40
N GLY A 164 -1.14 -0.62 16.26
CA GLY A 164 -0.94 -1.83 15.46
C GLY A 164 -1.36 -3.10 16.19
N TRP A 165 -2.18 -3.93 15.55
CA TRP A 165 -2.71 -5.21 16.06
C TRP A 165 -3.40 -6.01 14.94
N ASP A 166 -4.28 -6.95 15.30
CA ASP A 166 -4.86 -8.00 14.46
C ASP A 166 -5.68 -7.48 13.27
N VAL A 167 -6.33 -6.33 13.42
CA VAL A 167 -7.44 -5.93 12.55
C VAL A 167 -6.98 -5.21 11.29
N GLY A 168 -7.74 -5.41 10.21
CA GLY A 168 -7.52 -4.75 8.93
C GLY A 168 -8.25 -3.42 8.73
N SER A 169 -9.07 -3.01 9.69
CA SER A 169 -9.84 -1.77 9.64
C SER A 169 -10.09 -1.24 11.07
N PRO A 170 -10.32 0.07 11.25
CA PRO A 170 -10.42 0.63 12.60
C PRO A 170 -11.75 0.26 13.27
N ARG A 171 -11.65 -0.50 14.37
CA ARG A 171 -12.81 -0.85 15.21
C ARG A 171 -13.28 0.40 15.97
N GLY A 172 -14.57 0.71 15.88
CA GLY A 172 -15.13 1.97 16.38
C GLY A 172 -15.20 3.09 15.34
N GLY A 173 -14.55 2.94 14.18
CA GLY A 173 -14.49 3.96 13.13
C GLY A 173 -13.23 4.82 13.21
N PHE A 174 -13.19 5.88 12.40
CA PHE A 174 -12.05 6.81 12.29
C PHE A 174 -12.05 7.92 13.33
N PHE A 175 -13.11 8.04 14.14
CA PHE A 175 -13.25 9.07 15.15
C PHE A 175 -13.42 8.44 16.53
N SER A 176 -12.77 9.02 17.54
CA SER A 176 -12.75 8.51 18.91
C SER A 176 -14.16 8.47 19.53
N PRO A 177 -14.49 7.47 20.37
CA PRO A 177 -13.60 6.43 20.92
C PRO A 177 -13.32 5.28 19.95
N TRP A 178 -12.04 4.99 19.77
CA TRP A 178 -11.57 3.81 19.05
C TRP A 178 -11.51 2.60 19.97
N GLN A 179 -11.76 1.41 19.40
CA GLN A 179 -11.55 0.15 20.10
C GLN A 179 -10.20 -0.41 19.67
N ASN A 180 -9.13 0.00 20.35
CA ASN A 180 -7.76 -0.42 20.02
C ASN A 180 -6.96 -0.75 21.30
N PRO A 181 -6.41 -1.97 21.45
CA PRO A 181 -5.65 -2.35 22.64
C PRO A 181 -4.27 -1.67 22.73
N ASN A 182 -3.76 -1.14 21.62
CA ASN A 182 -2.43 -0.51 21.52
C ASN A 182 -2.50 0.99 21.25
N LEU A 183 -3.69 1.60 21.37
CA LEU A 183 -3.87 3.05 21.25
C LEU A 183 -5.04 3.48 22.12
N GLU A 184 -4.74 4.23 23.18
CA GLU A 184 -5.76 4.85 24.00
C GLU A 184 -6.50 5.95 23.23
N SER A 185 -7.82 5.93 23.34
CA SER A 185 -8.68 6.95 22.74
C SER A 185 -8.43 8.31 23.38
N GLY A 186 -8.32 9.37 22.58
CA GLY A 186 -8.38 10.73 23.09
C GLY A 186 -9.83 11.25 23.17
N PRO A 187 -10.03 12.58 23.16
CA PRO A 187 -11.36 13.19 23.23
C PRO A 187 -12.31 12.63 22.17
N ALA A 188 -13.61 12.57 22.50
CA ALA A 188 -14.63 12.12 21.54
C ALA A 188 -14.55 12.97 20.26
N GLY A 189 -14.56 12.32 19.10
CA GLY A 189 -14.39 12.99 17.80
C GLY A 189 -12.95 13.27 17.38
N GLU A 190 -11.94 12.87 18.16
CA GLU A 190 -10.55 12.92 17.68
C GLU A 190 -10.36 12.01 16.46
N SER A 191 -9.74 12.53 15.40
CA SER A 191 -9.43 11.77 14.17
C SER A 191 -8.27 10.79 14.40
N LEU A 192 -8.51 9.51 14.13
CA LEU A 192 -7.47 8.47 14.17
C LEU A 192 -6.32 8.79 13.22
N THR A 193 -6.64 9.30 12.02
CA THR A 193 -5.64 9.64 11.01
C THR A 193 -4.68 10.72 11.53
N MET A 194 -5.22 11.82 12.07
CA MET A 194 -4.40 12.88 12.65
C MET A 194 -3.66 12.41 13.91
N ARG A 195 -4.29 11.56 14.74
CA ARG A 195 -3.65 10.97 15.91
C ARG A 195 -2.41 10.16 15.54
N LEU A 196 -2.46 9.36 14.49
CA LEU A 196 -1.31 8.57 14.03
C LEU A 196 -0.17 9.45 13.51
N GLY A 197 -0.50 10.54 12.79
CA GLY A 197 0.47 11.57 12.41
C GLY A 197 1.14 12.18 13.64
N LYS A 198 0.34 12.60 14.63
CA LYS A 198 0.84 13.17 15.89
C LYS A 198 1.75 12.22 16.65
N GLU A 199 1.36 10.96 16.86
CA GLU A 199 2.18 9.96 17.56
C GLU A 199 3.53 9.73 16.84
N THR A 200 3.54 9.84 15.51
CA THR A 200 4.76 9.76 14.69
C THR A 200 5.64 10.99 14.87
N SER A 201 5.06 12.19 14.83
CA SER A 201 5.77 13.45 15.09
C SER A 201 6.39 13.50 16.49
N ASP A 202 5.62 13.11 17.51
CA ASP A 202 6.09 13.03 18.90
C ASP A 202 7.28 12.04 19.04
N PHE A 203 7.24 10.92 18.30
CA PHE A 203 8.35 9.97 18.26
C PHE A 203 9.61 10.57 17.62
N ILE A 204 9.47 11.23 16.47
CA ILE A 204 10.57 11.88 15.75
C ILE A 204 11.23 12.93 16.65
N GLU A 205 10.44 13.80 17.29
CA GLU A 205 10.93 14.84 18.18
C GLU A 205 11.75 14.27 19.36
N LYS A 206 11.27 13.17 19.94
CA LYS A 206 11.92 12.51 21.08
C LYS A 206 13.22 11.79 20.69
N HIS A 207 13.35 11.36 19.44
CA HIS A 207 14.46 10.52 18.97
C HIS A 207 15.32 11.19 17.89
N LYS A 208 15.23 12.51 17.69
CA LYS A 208 15.95 13.29 16.67
C LYS A 208 17.48 13.16 16.69
N ASP A 209 18.06 12.82 17.83
CA ASP A 209 19.52 12.71 18.02
C ASP A 209 20.10 11.31 17.71
N GLN A 210 19.26 10.36 17.30
CA GLN A 210 19.66 8.98 16.99
C GLN A 210 18.94 8.45 15.73
N PRO A 211 19.53 7.51 14.98
CA PRO A 211 18.90 6.95 13.80
C PRO A 211 17.61 6.21 14.16
N PHE A 212 16.55 6.46 13.39
CA PHE A 212 15.24 5.84 13.60
C PHE A 212 14.60 5.29 12.33
N LEU A 213 13.72 4.31 12.52
CA LEU A 213 12.71 3.86 11.57
C LEU A 213 11.34 4.25 12.16
N ALA A 214 10.69 5.22 11.53
CA ALA A 214 9.29 5.58 11.80
C ALA A 214 8.42 4.98 10.69
N TYR A 215 7.66 3.94 11.02
CA TYR A 215 6.75 3.27 10.09
C TYR A 215 5.31 3.72 10.36
N LEU A 216 4.84 4.70 9.59
CA LEU A 216 3.50 5.25 9.66
C LEU A 216 2.61 4.50 8.67
N SER A 217 1.88 3.51 9.17
CA SER A 217 0.96 2.71 8.39
C SER A 217 -0.48 3.11 8.66
N PHE A 218 -1.06 3.94 7.82
CA PHE A 218 -2.41 4.44 8.04
C PHE A 218 -3.46 3.32 7.99
N TYR A 219 -4.55 3.51 8.75
CA TYR A 219 -5.82 2.82 8.51
C TYR A 219 -6.64 3.51 7.41
N THR A 220 -6.41 4.81 7.20
CA THR A 220 -7.02 5.55 6.09
C THR A 220 -6.33 5.11 4.79
N VAL A 221 -7.04 4.92 3.69
CA VAL A 221 -8.43 5.32 3.38
C VAL A 221 -9.42 4.15 3.33
N HIS A 222 -9.14 3.07 4.08
CA HIS A 222 -9.98 1.87 4.13
C HIS A 222 -11.40 2.16 4.67
N GLY A 223 -12.38 1.34 4.26
CA GLY A 223 -13.73 1.39 4.81
C GLY A 223 -13.82 1.01 6.31
N PRO A 224 -14.81 1.49 7.07
CA PRO A 224 -15.90 2.38 6.66
C PRO A 224 -15.42 3.79 6.34
N ILE A 225 -15.97 4.42 5.30
CA ILE A 225 -15.59 5.80 4.94
C ILE A 225 -16.26 6.81 5.87
N GLN A 226 -15.46 7.69 6.47
CA GLN A 226 -15.91 8.68 7.46
C GLN A 226 -15.05 9.94 7.33
N THR A 227 -15.67 11.12 7.37
CA THR A 227 -14.96 12.40 7.29
C THR A 227 -15.64 13.45 8.17
N THR A 228 -15.04 14.62 8.35
CA THR A 228 -15.69 15.73 9.06
C THR A 228 -16.75 16.40 8.18
N HIS A 229 -17.73 17.04 8.81
CA HIS A 229 -18.75 17.82 8.08
C HIS A 229 -18.12 18.89 7.17
N GLU A 230 -17.03 19.51 7.61
CA GLU A 230 -16.36 20.58 6.88
C GLU A 230 -15.71 20.09 5.60
N LEU A 231 -14.95 18.99 5.68
CA LEU A 231 -14.32 18.40 4.51
C LEU A 231 -15.35 17.80 3.56
N TRP A 232 -16.40 17.15 4.08
CA TRP A 232 -17.53 16.74 3.26
C TRP A 232 -18.13 17.93 2.50
N LYS A 233 -18.42 19.05 3.19
CA LYS A 233 -19.01 20.24 2.57
C LYS A 233 -18.09 20.84 1.51
N LYS A 234 -16.78 20.89 1.75
CA LYS A 234 -15.76 21.33 0.78
C LYS A 234 -15.84 20.50 -0.50
N TYR A 235 -15.73 19.18 -0.38
CA TYR A 235 -15.69 18.30 -1.54
C TYR A 235 -17.05 18.11 -2.23
N ARG A 236 -18.15 18.20 -1.49
CA ARG A 236 -19.50 18.27 -2.06
C ARG A 236 -19.62 19.49 -2.97
N THR A 237 -19.23 20.67 -2.47
CA THR A 237 -19.24 21.92 -3.25
C THR A 237 -18.36 21.79 -4.49
N LYS A 238 -17.19 21.16 -4.37
CA LYS A 238 -16.30 20.87 -5.50
C LYS A 238 -16.95 19.96 -6.54
N ALA A 239 -17.59 18.86 -6.11
CA ALA A 239 -18.29 17.94 -7.00
C ALA A 239 -19.42 18.64 -7.77
N GLN A 240 -20.21 19.48 -7.09
CA GLN A 240 -21.26 20.27 -7.74
C GLN A 240 -20.69 21.21 -8.82
N LYS A 241 -19.58 21.90 -8.54
CA LYS A 241 -18.91 22.79 -9.50
C LYS A 241 -18.34 22.04 -10.71
N MET A 242 -17.91 20.79 -10.52
CA MET A 242 -17.40 19.93 -11.59
C MET A 242 -18.52 19.32 -12.46
N GLY A 243 -19.77 19.41 -12.02
CA GLY A 243 -20.91 18.76 -12.63
C GLY A 243 -21.15 17.37 -12.06
N LEU A 244 -22.40 17.08 -11.70
CA LEU A 244 -22.79 15.78 -11.15
C LEU A 244 -23.06 14.79 -12.28
N THR A 245 -22.67 13.52 -12.09
CA THR A 245 -23.02 12.42 -12.99
C THR A 245 -24.23 11.63 -12.48
N GLU A 246 -25.01 11.10 -13.41
CA GLU A 246 -26.09 10.14 -13.13
C GLU A 246 -25.58 8.69 -13.11
N GLU A 247 -24.50 8.40 -13.82
CA GLU A 247 -23.90 7.06 -13.87
C GLU A 247 -22.51 7.08 -13.22
N ARG A 248 -22.40 6.48 -12.04
CA ARG A 248 -21.13 6.29 -11.31
C ARG A 248 -20.58 4.89 -11.45
N PHE A 249 -21.41 3.91 -11.80
CA PHE A 249 -21.06 2.50 -11.75
C PHE A 249 -21.22 1.81 -13.10
N LEU A 250 -20.35 0.84 -13.37
CA LEU A 250 -20.46 -0.10 -14.48
C LEU A 250 -20.28 -1.52 -13.93
N PHE A 251 -21.10 -2.47 -14.39
CA PHE A 251 -20.86 -3.88 -14.08
C PHE A 251 -19.66 -4.40 -14.90
N ASP A 252 -18.59 -4.81 -14.23
CA ASP A 252 -17.40 -5.41 -14.87
C ASP A 252 -17.15 -6.81 -14.31
N ARG A 253 -17.39 -7.82 -15.15
CA ARG A 253 -17.35 -9.27 -14.91
C ARG A 253 -18.26 -9.79 -13.78
N ARG A 254 -18.06 -9.36 -12.54
CA ARG A 254 -18.67 -9.98 -11.33
C ARG A 254 -19.29 -9.01 -10.34
N LEU A 255 -18.89 -7.74 -10.40
CA LEU A 255 -19.38 -6.67 -9.52
C LEU A 255 -19.51 -5.36 -10.30
N ASN A 256 -20.33 -4.46 -9.76
CA ASN A 256 -20.31 -3.05 -10.15
C ASN A 256 -18.99 -2.41 -9.70
N VAL A 257 -18.43 -1.56 -10.55
CA VAL A 257 -17.17 -0.85 -10.36
C VAL A 257 -17.42 0.63 -10.56
N ARG A 258 -16.97 1.45 -9.61
CA ARG A 258 -17.05 2.91 -9.67
C ARG A 258 -16.18 3.43 -10.81
N GLN A 259 -16.71 4.33 -11.61
CA GLN A 259 -16.10 4.89 -12.82
C GLN A 259 -15.61 6.32 -12.63
N VAL A 260 -16.12 7.06 -11.64
CA VAL A 260 -15.77 8.47 -11.40
C VAL A 260 -15.15 8.69 -10.02
N GLN A 261 -14.40 9.77 -9.85
CA GLN A 261 -13.93 10.28 -8.56
C GLN A 261 -14.79 11.49 -8.17
N ASP A 262 -15.82 11.25 -7.34
CA ASP A 262 -16.81 12.28 -6.92
C ASP A 262 -17.34 12.04 -5.50
N CYS A 263 -16.78 11.09 -4.73
CA CYS A 263 -17.23 10.78 -3.37
C CYS A 263 -16.65 11.81 -2.38
N PRO A 264 -17.46 12.73 -1.81
CA PRO A 264 -16.93 13.79 -0.96
C PRO A 264 -16.40 13.27 0.38
N ILE A 265 -16.94 12.14 0.86
CA ILE A 265 -16.50 11.50 2.10
C ILE A 265 -15.08 10.97 1.93
N TYR A 266 -14.82 10.23 0.85
CA TYR A 266 -13.50 9.68 0.55
C TYR A 266 -12.47 10.79 0.28
N ALA A 267 -12.86 11.85 -0.43
CA ALA A 267 -11.99 12.98 -0.67
C ALA A 267 -11.55 13.68 0.63
N GLY A 268 -12.45 13.81 1.61
CA GLY A 268 -12.08 14.30 2.94
C GLY A 268 -11.16 13.37 3.72
N MET A 269 -11.25 12.04 3.52
CA MET A 269 -10.29 11.10 4.10
C MET A 269 -8.90 11.21 3.48
N ILE A 270 -8.81 11.49 2.17
CA ILE A 270 -7.55 11.75 1.47
C ILE A 270 -6.92 13.04 2.00
N GLU A 271 -7.69 14.12 2.17
CA GLU A 271 -7.17 15.38 2.71
C GLU A 271 -6.69 15.22 4.16
N LEU A 272 -7.44 14.52 5.03
CA LEU A 272 -6.98 14.24 6.40
C LEU A 272 -5.70 13.40 6.44
N MET A 273 -5.52 12.48 5.48
CA MET A 273 -4.28 11.72 5.36
C MET A 273 -3.13 12.64 4.96
N ASP A 274 -3.34 13.51 3.97
CA ASP A 274 -2.36 14.47 3.49
C ASP A 274 -1.95 15.45 4.60
N ASP A 275 -2.91 16.00 5.34
CA ASP A 275 -2.68 16.87 6.50
C ASP A 275 -1.85 16.15 7.58
N ALA A 276 -2.20 14.90 7.91
CA ALA A 276 -1.44 14.11 8.89
C ALA A 276 0.01 13.92 8.43
N ILE A 277 0.24 13.63 7.15
CA ILE A 277 1.58 13.54 6.57
C ILE A 277 2.29 14.89 6.64
N GLY A 278 1.60 15.99 6.31
CA GLY A 278 2.09 17.36 6.43
C GLY A 278 2.63 17.66 7.83
N THR A 279 1.92 17.25 8.89
CA THR A 279 2.40 17.43 10.27
C THR A 279 3.71 16.68 10.56
N VAL A 280 3.89 15.49 9.99
CA VAL A 280 5.10 14.67 10.18
C VAL A 280 6.27 15.25 9.39
N LEU A 281 6.05 15.67 8.14
CA LEU A 281 7.07 16.32 7.32
C LEU A 281 7.51 17.65 7.94
N ALA A 282 6.57 18.46 8.41
CA ALA A 282 6.88 19.71 9.12
C ALA A 282 7.74 19.46 10.37
N LYS A 283 7.52 18.36 11.10
CA LYS A 283 8.34 17.99 12.26
C LYS A 283 9.76 17.60 11.86
N LEU A 284 9.97 16.98 10.70
CA LEU A 284 11.32 16.75 10.16
C LEU A 284 12.02 18.09 9.82
N ASP A 285 11.29 19.03 9.22
CA ASP A 285 11.81 20.35 8.88
C ASP A 285 12.18 21.16 10.14
N GLU A 286 11.30 21.19 11.14
CA GLU A 286 11.48 21.90 12.43
C GLU A 286 12.78 21.49 13.14
N HIS A 287 13.15 20.22 13.07
CA HIS A 287 14.34 19.68 13.71
C HIS A 287 15.54 19.53 12.77
N GLY A 288 15.48 20.08 11.55
CA GLY A 288 16.58 20.01 10.58
C GLY A 288 16.94 18.58 10.16
N LEU A 289 15.98 17.65 10.20
CA LEU A 289 16.19 16.24 9.89
C LEU A 289 15.99 15.92 8.40
N ASN A 290 15.51 16.87 7.60
CA ASN A 290 15.15 16.68 6.20
C ASN A 290 16.32 16.17 5.34
N GLU A 291 17.53 16.68 5.58
CA GLU A 291 18.75 16.32 4.84
C GLU A 291 19.38 15.00 5.28
N ASN A 292 18.84 14.35 6.32
CA ASN A 292 19.31 13.05 6.83
C ASN A 292 18.15 12.04 7.00
N THR A 293 17.00 12.26 6.35
CA THR A 293 15.85 11.36 6.46
C THR A 293 15.42 10.86 5.09
N ILE A 294 15.44 9.55 4.91
CA ILE A 294 14.84 8.87 3.76
C ILE A 294 13.33 8.88 3.98
N VAL A 295 12.58 9.36 2.99
CA VAL A 295 11.10 9.41 3.03
C VAL A 295 10.55 8.52 1.93
N CYS A 296 9.75 7.53 2.33
CA CYS A 296 9.07 6.60 1.44
C CYS A 296 7.57 6.82 1.52
N PHE A 297 6.89 6.75 0.39
CA PHE A 297 5.43 6.81 0.34
C PHE A 297 4.89 5.80 -0.66
N THR A 298 3.93 4.98 -0.23
CA THR A 298 3.21 4.05 -1.10
C THR A 298 1.88 3.59 -0.49
N SER A 299 1.15 2.74 -1.23
CA SER A 299 -0.08 2.06 -0.81
C SER A 299 0.14 0.54 -0.81
N ASP A 300 -0.66 -0.21 -0.05
CA ASP A 300 -0.53 -1.68 0.02
C ASP A 300 -1.27 -2.43 -1.10
N ASN A 301 -2.25 -1.79 -1.75
CA ASN A 301 -2.96 -2.28 -2.92
C ASN A 301 -3.81 -1.16 -3.54
N GLY A 302 -4.34 -1.41 -4.74
CA GLY A 302 -5.08 -0.42 -5.50
C GLY A 302 -6.39 0.01 -4.84
N GLY A 303 -6.95 1.12 -5.32
CA GLY A 303 -8.10 1.80 -4.73
C GLY A 303 -9.37 0.96 -4.77
N VAL A 304 -10.25 1.10 -3.77
CA VAL A 304 -11.50 0.32 -3.69
C VAL A 304 -12.57 0.85 -4.63
N SER A 305 -12.49 0.44 -5.90
CA SER A 305 -13.51 0.76 -6.92
C SER A 305 -14.72 -0.18 -6.88
N SER A 306 -14.62 -1.31 -6.19
CA SER A 306 -15.73 -2.27 -6.03
C SER A 306 -15.66 -3.01 -4.71
N GLY A 307 -16.80 -3.50 -4.22
CA GLY A 307 -16.88 -4.25 -2.97
C GLY A 307 -17.01 -3.32 -1.76
N ASP A 308 -15.91 -3.10 -1.03
CA ASP A 308 -15.97 -2.37 0.24
C ASP A 308 -16.10 -0.85 -0.01
N ALA A 309 -17.21 -0.24 0.40
CA ALA A 309 -17.52 1.20 0.30
C ALA A 309 -17.51 1.86 -1.11
N TYR A 310 -16.99 1.21 -2.16
CA TYR A 310 -17.00 1.72 -3.54
C TYR A 310 -16.50 3.17 -3.65
N ALA A 311 -15.37 3.46 -3.02
CA ALA A 311 -15.01 4.81 -2.61
C ALA A 311 -14.33 5.65 -3.70
N THR A 312 -13.56 5.01 -4.61
CA THR A 312 -12.78 5.70 -5.65
C THR A 312 -12.90 5.05 -7.04
N SER A 313 -12.34 5.68 -8.06
CA SER A 313 -12.14 5.13 -9.40
C SER A 313 -10.66 5.13 -9.75
N ASN A 314 -10.19 4.02 -10.31
CA ASN A 314 -8.79 3.87 -10.76
C ASN A 314 -8.63 4.16 -12.26
N LEU A 315 -9.65 4.65 -12.96
CA LEU A 315 -9.56 4.88 -14.41
C LEU A 315 -8.45 5.90 -14.75
N PRO A 316 -7.71 5.68 -15.85
CA PRO A 316 -7.93 4.67 -16.90
C PRO A 316 -7.49 3.22 -16.59
N LEU A 317 -6.87 2.93 -15.44
CA LEU A 317 -6.51 1.56 -15.10
C LEU A 317 -7.75 0.76 -14.74
N ARG A 318 -7.85 -0.46 -15.26
CA ARG A 318 -8.99 -1.33 -15.00
C ARG A 318 -8.91 -1.92 -13.60
N GLY A 319 -10.06 -2.05 -12.96
CA GLY A 319 -10.18 -2.71 -11.65
C GLY A 319 -9.86 -1.80 -10.46
N GLY A 320 -9.32 -2.40 -9.42
CA GLY A 320 -9.17 -1.85 -8.07
C GLY A 320 -8.75 -2.95 -7.11
N LYS A 321 -8.73 -2.66 -5.80
CA LYS A 321 -8.51 -3.65 -4.74
C LYS A 321 -9.16 -4.99 -5.08
N GLY A 322 -8.44 -6.08 -4.82
CA GLY A 322 -8.90 -7.46 -4.98
C GLY A 322 -9.03 -7.92 -6.43
N ARG A 323 -8.72 -7.08 -7.43
CA ARG A 323 -8.78 -7.44 -8.85
C ARG A 323 -7.37 -7.49 -9.46
N GLN A 324 -7.19 -8.40 -10.41
CA GLN A 324 -5.91 -8.75 -11.04
C GLN A 324 -5.32 -7.72 -12.03
N TRP A 325 -6.11 -6.73 -12.41
CA TRP A 325 -5.73 -5.70 -13.39
C TRP A 325 -4.88 -4.59 -12.76
N GLU A 326 -4.28 -3.73 -13.59
CA GLU A 326 -3.37 -2.65 -13.19
C GLU A 326 -3.96 -1.79 -12.07
N GLY A 327 -5.27 -1.50 -12.09
CA GLY A 327 -5.91 -0.68 -11.05
C GLY A 327 -5.95 -1.32 -9.67
N GLY A 328 -5.70 -2.64 -9.55
CA GLY A 328 -5.64 -3.35 -8.27
C GLY A 328 -4.23 -3.58 -7.71
N ILE A 329 -3.19 -3.36 -8.51
CA ILE A 329 -1.81 -3.63 -8.12
C ILE A 329 -0.84 -2.46 -8.35
N ARG A 330 -1.22 -1.44 -9.13
CA ARG A 330 -0.37 -0.27 -9.39
C ARG A 330 -0.61 0.78 -8.31
N GLU A 331 0.48 1.31 -7.75
CA GLU A 331 0.44 2.21 -6.60
C GLU A 331 1.27 3.46 -6.85
N PRO A 332 0.95 4.59 -6.18
CA PRO A 332 1.92 5.65 -6.00
C PRO A 332 3.13 5.09 -5.26
N PHE A 333 4.34 5.45 -5.69
CA PHE A 333 5.58 4.86 -5.17
C PHE A 333 6.67 5.93 -5.25
N TYR A 334 6.91 6.59 -4.13
CA TYR A 334 7.85 7.72 -4.03
C TYR A 334 8.97 7.41 -3.06
N LEU A 335 10.18 7.80 -3.43
CA LEU A 335 11.37 7.61 -2.61
C LEU A 335 12.27 8.84 -2.68
N LYS A 336 12.39 9.54 -1.55
CA LYS A 336 13.38 10.59 -1.32
C LYS A 336 14.52 10.01 -0.48
N ALA A 337 15.73 9.98 -1.03
CA ALA A 337 16.95 9.66 -0.29
C ALA A 337 17.93 10.86 -0.42
N PRO A 338 18.08 11.68 0.63
CA PRO A 338 18.94 12.87 0.60
C PRO A 338 20.37 12.56 0.13
N GLY A 339 20.91 13.41 -0.75
CA GLY A 339 22.25 13.23 -1.33
C GLY A 339 22.39 12.10 -2.36
N ILE A 340 21.33 11.31 -2.60
CA ILE A 340 21.33 10.21 -3.58
C ILE A 340 20.31 10.50 -4.69
N THR A 341 19.05 10.72 -4.31
CA THR A 341 17.97 10.94 -5.27
C THR A 341 18.04 12.34 -5.87
N LYS A 342 17.90 12.44 -7.20
CA LYS A 342 17.64 13.73 -7.87
C LYS A 342 16.18 14.17 -7.64
N SER A 343 15.96 15.33 -7.04
CA SER A 343 14.60 15.86 -6.81
C SER A 343 13.80 16.00 -8.11
N GLY A 344 12.51 15.65 -8.04
CA GLY A 344 11.55 15.69 -9.14
C GLY A 344 11.81 14.65 -10.22
N SER A 345 12.75 13.72 -10.00
CA SER A 345 13.08 12.69 -10.99
C SER A 345 11.98 11.64 -11.10
N ARG A 346 11.97 10.93 -12.23
CA ARG A 346 10.99 9.89 -12.53
C ARG A 346 11.68 8.65 -13.07
N SER A 347 11.13 7.50 -12.72
CA SER A 347 11.50 6.21 -13.31
C SER A 347 10.26 5.50 -13.85
N ASP A 348 10.39 4.90 -15.03
CA ASP A 348 9.38 4.03 -15.65
C ASP A 348 9.76 2.55 -15.52
N THR A 349 10.87 2.25 -14.83
CA THR A 349 11.25 0.87 -14.50
C THR A 349 10.21 0.27 -13.55
N PRO A 350 9.65 -0.92 -13.85
CA PRO A 350 8.76 -1.61 -12.94
C PRO A 350 9.44 -1.94 -11.62
N VAL A 351 8.86 -1.50 -10.51
CA VAL A 351 9.31 -1.79 -9.14
C VAL A 351 8.17 -2.38 -8.33
N SER A 352 8.49 -3.17 -7.32
CA SER A 352 7.51 -3.92 -6.54
C SER A 352 7.74 -3.75 -5.04
N GLY A 353 6.70 -3.94 -4.23
CA GLY A 353 6.79 -3.88 -2.77
C GLY A 353 7.87 -4.77 -2.14
N VAL A 354 8.30 -5.85 -2.80
CA VAL A 354 9.44 -6.69 -2.35
C VAL A 354 10.78 -5.94 -2.38
N ASP A 355 10.90 -4.87 -3.17
CA ASP A 355 12.15 -4.13 -3.36
C ASP A 355 12.44 -3.16 -2.22
N TRP A 356 11.44 -2.78 -1.42
CA TRP A 356 11.62 -1.86 -0.30
C TRP A 356 12.64 -2.39 0.71
N TYR A 357 12.55 -3.67 1.05
CA TYR A 357 13.43 -4.30 2.03
C TYR A 357 14.92 -4.17 1.67
N PRO A 358 15.42 -4.72 0.53
CA PRO A 358 16.84 -4.60 0.20
C PRO A 358 17.25 -3.15 -0.08
N THR A 359 16.36 -2.31 -0.63
CA THR A 359 16.67 -0.90 -0.91
C THR A 359 16.93 -0.12 0.37
N LEU A 360 16.06 -0.25 1.38
CA LEU A 360 16.17 0.49 2.63
C LEU A 360 17.36 0.03 3.45
N LEU A 361 17.63 -1.28 3.48
CA LEU A 361 18.84 -1.80 4.12
C LEU A 361 20.11 -1.24 3.46
N GLU A 362 20.19 -1.24 2.13
CA GLU A 362 21.34 -0.68 1.41
C GLU A 362 21.51 0.83 1.68
N LEU A 363 20.43 1.62 1.58
CA LEU A 363 20.47 3.05 1.85
C LEU A 363 20.90 3.39 3.28
N CYS A 364 20.56 2.54 4.25
CA CYS A 364 20.93 2.70 5.65
C CYS A 364 22.30 2.10 6.00
N GLY A 365 22.97 1.42 5.05
CA GLY A 365 24.19 0.68 5.30
C GLY A 365 24.00 -0.54 6.22
N VAL A 366 22.78 -1.04 6.35
CA VAL A 366 22.46 -2.24 7.14
C VAL A 366 22.70 -3.48 6.27
N PRO A 367 23.50 -4.46 6.71
CA PRO A 367 23.75 -5.65 5.92
C PRO A 367 22.48 -6.51 5.80
N LEU A 368 22.25 -7.07 4.61
CA LEU A 368 21.19 -8.05 4.39
C LEU A 368 21.39 -9.25 5.34
N PRO A 369 20.39 -9.63 6.15
CA PRO A 369 20.52 -10.77 7.04
C PRO A 369 20.77 -12.07 6.26
N LYS A 370 21.88 -12.76 6.53
CA LYS A 370 22.29 -13.99 5.80
C LYS A 370 21.25 -15.12 5.80
N LYS A 371 20.37 -15.13 6.81
CA LYS A 371 19.31 -16.14 6.97
C LYS A 371 17.99 -15.75 6.28
N GLN A 372 17.89 -14.52 5.80
CA GLN A 372 16.70 -14.03 5.11
C GLN A 372 16.90 -14.19 3.60
N GLU A 373 16.12 -15.08 2.99
CA GLU A 373 15.96 -15.08 1.54
C GLU A 373 15.16 -13.85 1.12
N VAL A 374 15.61 -13.14 0.09
CA VAL A 374 14.96 -11.93 -0.42
C VAL A 374 14.72 -12.08 -1.91
N ASP A 375 13.48 -11.84 -2.33
CA ASP A 375 13.06 -11.86 -3.74
C ASP A 375 13.24 -10.49 -4.42
N GLY A 376 13.16 -9.41 -3.65
CA GLY A 376 13.36 -8.05 -4.12
C GLY A 376 14.78 -7.76 -4.56
N VAL A 377 14.96 -6.66 -5.29
CA VAL A 377 16.28 -6.10 -5.60
C VAL A 377 16.33 -4.67 -5.11
N SER A 378 17.54 -4.21 -4.80
CA SER A 378 17.74 -2.81 -4.41
C SER A 378 17.48 -1.86 -5.58
N LEU A 379 16.76 -0.79 -5.31
CA LEU A 379 16.46 0.29 -6.24
C LEU A 379 17.49 1.43 -6.19
N VAL A 380 18.52 1.33 -5.34
CA VAL A 380 19.57 2.35 -5.21
C VAL A 380 20.21 2.75 -6.55
N PRO A 381 20.51 1.82 -7.49
CA PRO A 381 21.01 2.21 -8.81
C PRO A 381 20.06 3.16 -9.54
N LEU A 382 18.74 2.92 -9.49
CA LEU A 382 17.75 3.79 -10.13
C LEU A 382 17.77 5.19 -9.52
N LEU A 383 17.90 5.31 -8.19
CA LEU A 383 17.96 6.62 -7.51
C LEU A 383 19.17 7.45 -7.95
N LYS A 384 20.27 6.79 -8.31
CA LYS A 384 21.50 7.41 -8.84
C LYS A 384 21.41 7.72 -10.35
N GLY A 385 20.29 7.41 -11.00
CA GLY A 385 20.12 7.56 -12.45
C GLY A 385 20.73 6.43 -13.28
N GLU A 386 21.09 5.32 -12.64
CA GLU A 386 21.58 4.11 -13.30
C GLU A 386 20.42 3.14 -13.61
N SER A 387 20.74 1.95 -14.10
CA SER A 387 19.76 0.91 -14.44
C SER A 387 19.91 -0.32 -13.55
N ILE A 388 18.83 -1.06 -13.35
CA ILE A 388 18.84 -2.41 -12.78
C ILE A 388 18.67 -3.45 -13.87
N SER A 389 19.08 -4.69 -13.61
CA SER A 389 18.86 -5.80 -14.54
C SER A 389 17.37 -6.03 -14.79
N ALA A 390 17.01 -6.25 -16.06
CA ALA A 390 15.65 -6.61 -16.43
C ALA A 390 15.23 -7.92 -15.75
N ARG A 391 14.03 -7.93 -15.19
CA ARG A 391 13.47 -9.08 -14.48
C ARG A 391 11.94 -9.12 -14.60
N PRO A 392 11.32 -10.30 -14.55
CA PRO A 392 9.89 -10.42 -14.40
C PRO A 392 9.44 -10.00 -12.99
N LEU A 393 8.24 -9.42 -12.90
CA LEU A 393 7.48 -9.30 -11.65
C LEU A 393 6.35 -10.32 -11.64
N PHE A 394 5.97 -10.80 -10.45
CA PHE A 394 5.01 -11.88 -10.30
C PHE A 394 3.94 -11.57 -9.26
N TRP A 395 2.75 -12.10 -9.48
CA TRP A 395 1.66 -12.11 -8.50
C TRP A 395 1.02 -13.48 -8.48
N HIS A 396 0.63 -13.93 -7.29
CA HIS A 396 -0.13 -15.15 -7.13
C HIS A 396 -1.18 -14.93 -6.04
N TYR A 397 -2.44 -14.85 -6.48
CA TYR A 397 -3.58 -14.65 -5.60
C TYR A 397 -4.60 -15.75 -5.88
N PRO A 398 -4.48 -16.91 -5.21
CA PRO A 398 -5.35 -18.06 -5.42
C PRO A 398 -6.70 -17.92 -4.72
N HIS A 399 -7.18 -16.68 -4.55
CA HIS A 399 -8.35 -16.32 -3.73
C HIS A 399 -9.30 -15.43 -4.51
N TYR A 400 -10.55 -15.35 -4.05
CA TYR A 400 -11.57 -14.48 -4.65
C TYR A 400 -11.57 -13.05 -4.07
N GLY A 401 -11.21 -12.89 -2.79
CA GLY A 401 -11.38 -11.63 -2.07
C GLY A 401 -12.85 -11.17 -2.01
N ASN A 402 -13.10 -9.87 -1.82
CA ASN A 402 -14.45 -9.30 -1.70
C ASN A 402 -14.85 -8.37 -2.84
N GLN A 403 -13.91 -8.08 -3.75
CA GLN A 403 -14.03 -7.03 -4.76
C GLN A 403 -14.27 -7.61 -6.17
N GLY A 404 -14.66 -8.88 -6.25
CA GLY A 404 -15.10 -9.51 -7.49
C GLY A 404 -13.96 -9.86 -8.46
N GLY A 405 -12.74 -9.99 -7.94
CA GLY A 405 -11.63 -10.58 -8.67
C GLY A 405 -11.79 -12.10 -8.84
N GLU A 406 -10.82 -12.67 -9.53
CA GLU A 406 -10.77 -14.09 -9.84
C GLU A 406 -9.45 -14.68 -9.31
N PRO A 407 -9.46 -15.90 -8.75
CA PRO A 407 -8.23 -16.59 -8.41
C PRO A 407 -7.30 -16.65 -9.63
N SER A 408 -6.12 -16.03 -9.52
CA SER A 408 -5.25 -15.81 -10.67
C SER A 408 -3.76 -15.78 -10.33
N SER A 409 -2.93 -15.86 -11.38
CA SER A 409 -1.49 -15.68 -11.29
C SER A 409 -0.99 -14.87 -12.46
N ILE A 410 -0.04 -13.97 -12.21
CA ILE A 410 0.35 -12.92 -13.14
C ILE A 410 1.86 -12.92 -13.28
N ILE A 411 2.32 -12.70 -14.50
CA ILE A 411 3.70 -12.34 -14.80
C ILE A 411 3.71 -11.05 -15.61
N MET A 412 4.59 -10.13 -15.24
CA MET A 412 4.89 -8.93 -16.01
C MET A 412 6.36 -8.98 -16.45
N GLU A 413 6.59 -8.87 -17.75
CA GLU A 413 7.93 -8.78 -18.37
C GLU A 413 7.97 -7.51 -19.23
N ASP A 414 8.75 -6.51 -18.82
CA ASP A 414 8.81 -5.20 -19.46
C ASP A 414 7.43 -4.54 -19.60
N LYS A 415 6.88 -4.42 -20.82
CA LYS A 415 5.55 -3.84 -21.09
C LYS A 415 4.46 -4.88 -21.29
N TRP A 416 4.78 -6.18 -21.16
CA TRP A 416 3.84 -7.27 -21.34
C TRP A 416 3.37 -7.82 -20.00
N LYS A 417 2.08 -8.11 -19.91
CA LYS A 417 1.46 -8.71 -18.73
C LYS A 417 0.62 -9.90 -19.17
N LEU A 418 0.87 -11.06 -18.59
CA LEU A 418 0.05 -12.26 -18.76
C LEU A 418 -0.67 -12.56 -17.44
N ILE A 419 -1.98 -12.80 -17.53
CA ILE A 419 -2.82 -13.20 -16.41
C ILE A 419 -3.36 -14.60 -16.70
N HIS A 420 -3.06 -15.55 -15.82
CA HIS A 420 -3.68 -16.86 -15.81
C HIS A 420 -4.82 -16.92 -14.80
N TYR A 421 -5.96 -17.45 -15.20
CA TYR A 421 -7.13 -17.67 -14.36
C TYR A 421 -7.28 -19.13 -13.97
N HIS A 422 -7.38 -19.40 -12.67
CA HIS A 422 -7.45 -20.77 -12.14
C HIS A 422 -8.84 -21.40 -12.28
N GLU A 423 -9.89 -20.62 -12.53
CA GLU A 423 -11.26 -21.14 -12.65
C GLU A 423 -11.49 -21.98 -13.90
N ASP A 424 -11.02 -21.50 -15.05
CA ASP A 424 -11.28 -22.08 -16.36
C ASP A 424 -10.00 -22.33 -17.18
N GLY A 425 -8.84 -22.00 -16.59
CA GLY A 425 -7.55 -22.23 -17.19
C GLY A 425 -7.16 -21.22 -18.27
N ARG A 426 -7.96 -20.18 -18.52
CA ARG A 426 -7.67 -19.22 -19.58
C ARG A 426 -6.46 -18.35 -19.23
N ASP A 427 -5.80 -17.86 -20.28
CA ASP A 427 -4.74 -16.86 -20.19
C ASP A 427 -5.17 -15.61 -20.97
N GLU A 428 -4.95 -14.43 -20.40
CA GLU A 428 -5.13 -13.13 -21.04
C GLU A 428 -3.76 -12.46 -21.16
N LEU A 429 -3.49 -11.78 -22.28
CA LEU A 429 -2.21 -11.10 -22.52
C LEU A 429 -2.42 -9.65 -22.94
N TYR A 430 -1.72 -8.74 -22.27
CA TYR A 430 -1.82 -7.30 -22.51
C TYR A 430 -0.45 -6.67 -22.78
N HIS A 431 -0.43 -5.64 -23.63
CA HIS A 431 0.72 -4.76 -23.82
C HIS A 431 0.45 -3.39 -23.16
N LEU A 432 0.94 -3.21 -21.93
CA LEU A 432 0.65 -2.05 -21.07
C LEU A 432 1.13 -0.71 -21.63
N GLY A 433 2.18 -0.72 -22.46
CA GLY A 433 2.64 0.50 -23.15
C GLY A 433 1.72 0.99 -24.28
N GLN A 434 0.73 0.18 -24.69
CA GLN A 434 -0.27 0.51 -25.71
C GLN A 434 -1.67 0.55 -25.12
N ASP A 435 -1.92 -0.25 -24.08
CA ASP A 435 -3.22 -0.42 -23.43
C ASP A 435 -3.02 -0.61 -21.92
N GLN A 436 -2.85 0.49 -21.20
CA GLN A 436 -2.78 0.47 -19.73
C GLN A 436 -4.12 0.14 -19.06
N GLY A 437 -5.22 0.24 -19.81
CA GLY A 437 -6.56 -0.09 -19.35
C GLY A 437 -6.91 -1.57 -19.50
N GLU A 438 -6.02 -2.38 -20.08
CA GLU A 438 -6.22 -3.83 -20.29
C GLU A 438 -7.60 -4.16 -20.92
N GLN A 439 -7.94 -3.37 -21.95
CA GLN A 439 -9.19 -3.48 -22.70
C GLN A 439 -9.08 -4.47 -23.87
N LYS A 440 -7.87 -4.71 -24.38
CA LYS A 440 -7.63 -5.54 -25.57
C LYS A 440 -6.73 -6.72 -25.25
N ASP A 441 -7.34 -7.89 -25.10
CA ASP A 441 -6.61 -9.15 -25.00
C ASP A 441 -5.90 -9.48 -26.33
N LEU A 442 -4.60 -9.71 -26.25
CA LEU A 442 -3.70 -10.03 -27.36
C LEU A 442 -3.28 -11.50 -27.37
N PHE A 443 -3.80 -12.35 -26.47
CA PHE A 443 -3.36 -13.75 -26.33
C PHE A 443 -3.33 -14.49 -27.67
N ALA A 444 -4.42 -14.44 -28.45
CA ALA A 444 -4.51 -15.13 -29.74
C ALA A 444 -3.50 -14.59 -30.78
N LYS A 445 -3.22 -13.28 -30.77
CA LYS A 445 -2.30 -12.62 -31.71
C LYS A 445 -0.84 -12.84 -31.36
N GLU A 446 -0.53 -12.96 -30.08
CA GLU A 446 0.83 -13.06 -29.52
C GLU A 446 1.06 -14.41 -28.83
N ALA A 447 0.44 -15.48 -29.34
CA ALA A 447 0.40 -16.79 -28.68
C ALA A 447 1.79 -17.37 -28.35
N LYS A 448 2.80 -17.11 -29.19
CA LYS A 448 4.20 -17.53 -28.93
C LYS A 448 4.76 -16.84 -27.67
N ARG A 449 4.49 -15.54 -27.51
CA ARG A 449 4.88 -14.76 -26.34
C ARG A 449 4.12 -15.21 -25.10
N ALA A 450 2.80 -15.35 -25.21
CA ALA A 450 1.96 -15.84 -24.12
C ALA A 450 2.48 -17.18 -23.58
N LYS A 451 2.73 -18.16 -24.46
CA LYS A 451 3.29 -19.47 -24.07
C LYS A 451 4.66 -19.37 -23.39
N LYS A 452 5.53 -18.45 -23.83
CA LYS A 452 6.83 -18.23 -23.20
C LYS A 452 6.68 -17.64 -21.80
N MET A 453 5.92 -16.56 -21.66
CA MET A 453 5.65 -15.92 -20.37
C MET A 453 4.97 -16.89 -19.41
N ARG A 454 4.04 -17.69 -19.93
CA ARG A 454 3.35 -18.72 -19.15
C ARG A 454 4.30 -19.77 -18.59
N LYS A 455 5.25 -20.25 -19.41
CA LYS A 455 6.30 -21.18 -18.95
C LYS A 455 7.15 -20.56 -17.84
N THR A 456 7.49 -19.28 -17.94
CA THR A 456 8.22 -18.55 -16.88
C THR A 456 7.39 -18.48 -15.60
N LEU A 457 6.10 -18.11 -15.71
CA LEU A 457 5.18 -18.04 -14.58
C LEU A 457 5.06 -19.40 -13.87
N ASP A 458 4.84 -20.47 -14.62
CA ASP A 458 4.70 -21.82 -14.04
C ASP A 458 5.99 -22.28 -13.34
N ALA A 459 7.17 -21.92 -13.88
CA ALA A 459 8.44 -22.21 -13.25
C ALA A 459 8.61 -21.47 -11.92
N TRP A 460 8.21 -20.20 -11.87
CA TRP A 460 8.23 -19.42 -10.64
C TRP A 460 7.23 -19.98 -9.61
N LEU A 461 6.00 -20.30 -10.00
CA LEU A 461 4.99 -20.91 -9.13
C LEU A 461 5.46 -22.23 -8.49
N ARG A 462 6.15 -23.09 -9.27
CA ARG A 462 6.77 -24.32 -8.74
C ARG A 462 7.91 -24.02 -7.77
N LYS A 463 8.80 -23.07 -8.11
CA LYS A 463 9.94 -22.68 -7.27
C LYS A 463 9.47 -22.16 -5.90
N THR A 464 8.42 -21.35 -5.88
CA THR A 464 7.88 -20.73 -4.67
C THR A 464 6.88 -21.62 -3.93
N LYS A 465 6.67 -22.86 -4.41
CA LYS A 465 5.72 -23.83 -3.82
C LYS A 465 4.32 -23.21 -3.62
N ALA A 466 3.87 -22.46 -4.61
CA ALA A 466 2.58 -21.77 -4.59
C ALA A 466 1.42 -22.75 -4.34
N LYS A 467 0.42 -22.33 -3.56
CA LYS A 467 -0.78 -23.12 -3.27
C LYS A 467 -1.90 -22.74 -4.22
N PHE A 468 -2.66 -23.71 -4.71
CA PHE A 468 -3.70 -23.47 -5.71
C PHE A 468 -5.10 -23.68 -5.13
N PRO A 469 -6.11 -22.96 -5.64
CA PRO A 469 -7.49 -23.26 -5.29
C PRO A 469 -7.89 -24.63 -5.87
N VAL A 470 -8.91 -25.26 -5.28
CA VAL A 470 -9.44 -26.56 -5.74
C VAL A 470 -10.89 -26.41 -6.18
N LYS A 471 -11.37 -27.29 -7.06
CA LYS A 471 -12.77 -27.25 -7.51
C LYS A 471 -13.75 -27.45 -6.34
N ASP A 472 -14.82 -26.64 -6.29
CA ASP A 472 -15.93 -26.89 -5.38
C ASP A 472 -16.99 -27.76 -6.07
N GLU A 473 -17.11 -29.02 -5.65
CA GLU A 473 -18.15 -29.93 -6.18
C GLU A 473 -19.58 -29.51 -5.77
N LYS A 474 -19.73 -28.54 -4.86
CA LYS A 474 -21.03 -27.94 -4.49
C LYS A 474 -21.33 -26.62 -5.20
N HIS A 475 -20.52 -26.25 -6.19
CA HIS A 475 -20.76 -25.09 -7.03
C HIS A 475 -22.12 -25.18 -7.74
N ASP A 476 -22.85 -24.07 -7.76
CA ASP A 476 -24.15 -23.95 -8.43
C ASP A 476 -24.06 -22.82 -9.47
N PRO A 477 -23.88 -23.14 -10.76
CA PRO A 477 -23.68 -22.13 -11.80
C PRO A 477 -24.92 -21.25 -12.01
N GLU A 478 -26.12 -21.80 -11.85
CA GLU A 478 -27.37 -21.06 -12.03
C GLU A 478 -27.52 -20.00 -10.94
N LYS A 479 -27.33 -20.37 -9.66
CA LYS A 479 -27.36 -19.41 -8.54
C LYS A 479 -26.25 -18.37 -8.64
N ARG A 480 -25.09 -18.73 -9.18
CA ARG A 480 -23.99 -17.78 -9.41
C ARG A 480 -24.38 -16.72 -10.44
N ILE A 481 -24.95 -17.15 -11.58
CA ILE A 481 -25.41 -16.26 -12.65
C ILE A 481 -26.55 -15.37 -12.15
N GLU A 482 -27.55 -15.94 -11.47
CA GLU A 482 -28.67 -15.20 -10.87
C GLU A 482 -28.15 -14.10 -9.94
N ARG A 483 -27.18 -14.42 -9.07
CA ARG A 483 -26.53 -13.44 -8.20
C ARG A 483 -25.86 -12.32 -8.99
N TRP A 484 -25.15 -12.63 -10.08
CA TRP A 484 -24.50 -11.60 -10.90
C TRP A 484 -25.50 -10.69 -11.60
N GLU A 485 -26.61 -11.22 -12.12
CA GLU A 485 -27.66 -10.41 -12.73
C GLU A 485 -28.35 -9.51 -11.69
N ASN A 486 -28.59 -10.00 -10.47
CA ASN A 486 -29.09 -9.19 -9.35
C ASN A 486 -28.14 -8.04 -8.99
N ILE A 487 -26.82 -8.28 -9.03
CA ILE A 487 -25.82 -7.24 -8.77
C ILE A 487 -25.79 -6.22 -9.91
N ARG A 488 -25.80 -6.68 -11.17
CA ARG A 488 -25.78 -5.83 -12.37
C ARG A 488 -26.98 -4.89 -12.43
N SER A 489 -28.15 -5.38 -12.04
CA SER A 489 -29.42 -4.65 -12.11
C SER A 489 -29.71 -3.87 -10.83
N SER A 490 -30.49 -4.42 -9.91
CA SER A 490 -30.93 -3.77 -8.67
C SER A 490 -29.76 -3.35 -7.79
N GLY A 491 -28.67 -4.13 -7.80
CA GLY A 491 -27.44 -3.78 -7.10
C GLY A 491 -26.82 -2.48 -7.61
N LYS A 492 -26.75 -2.26 -8.93
CA LYS A 492 -26.24 -1.02 -9.54
C LYS A 492 -27.13 0.17 -9.14
N GLN A 493 -28.44 0.04 -9.31
CA GLN A 493 -29.39 1.11 -8.97
C GLN A 493 -29.29 1.57 -7.51
N ARG A 494 -29.14 0.62 -6.58
CA ARG A 494 -28.94 0.94 -5.16
C ARG A 494 -27.64 1.71 -4.92
N LEU A 495 -26.55 1.32 -5.59
CA LEU A 495 -25.26 2.02 -5.48
C LEU A 495 -25.33 3.42 -6.07
N GLU A 496 -25.95 3.60 -7.24
CA GLU A 496 -26.16 4.93 -7.83
C GLU A 496 -26.91 5.84 -6.87
N LYS A 497 -28.05 5.37 -6.32
CA LYS A 497 -28.85 6.12 -5.35
C LYS A 497 -28.06 6.45 -4.09
N GLN A 498 -27.32 5.47 -3.54
CA GLN A 498 -26.55 5.65 -2.33
C GLN A 498 -25.44 6.71 -2.50
N HIS A 499 -24.66 6.63 -3.58
CA HIS A 499 -23.54 7.54 -3.80
C HIS A 499 -23.97 8.93 -4.29
N ALA A 500 -25.10 9.03 -5.02
CA ALA A 500 -25.75 10.32 -5.26
C ALA A 500 -26.19 10.96 -3.92
N GLY A 501 -26.74 10.16 -3.00
CA GLY A 501 -27.14 10.60 -1.67
C GLY A 501 -26.02 11.23 -0.83
N PHE A 502 -24.75 10.89 -1.07
CA PHE A 502 -23.62 11.53 -0.39
C PHE A 502 -23.41 12.99 -0.79
N LEU A 503 -24.08 13.46 -1.85
CA LEU A 503 -23.95 14.81 -2.39
C LEU A 503 -25.18 15.69 -2.09
N GLU A 504 -26.19 15.17 -1.40
CA GLU A 504 -27.39 15.93 -1.00
C GLU A 504 -27.08 16.96 0.08
N GLU A 505 -27.79 18.09 0.12
CA GLU A 505 -27.53 19.18 1.10
C GLU A 505 -27.77 18.77 2.54
N ASP A 506 -28.74 17.87 2.73
CA ASP A 506 -29.18 17.34 4.01
C ASP A 506 -28.51 16.01 4.36
N TYR A 507 -27.47 15.60 3.61
CA TYR A 507 -26.72 14.39 3.94
C TYR A 507 -26.17 14.50 5.36
N GLN A 508 -26.60 13.58 6.21
CA GLN A 508 -26.17 13.49 7.60
C GLN A 508 -25.91 12.01 7.95
N PRO A 509 -24.63 11.60 8.11
CA PRO A 509 -24.30 10.20 8.34
C PRO A 509 -24.71 9.71 9.74
N ASN A 510 -24.74 10.62 10.72
CA ASN A 510 -25.19 10.40 12.09
C ASN A 510 -25.47 11.76 12.79
N LYS A 511 -25.91 11.70 14.06
CA LYS A 511 -26.37 12.88 14.81
C LYS A 511 -25.33 14.01 14.94
N ASP A 512 -24.05 13.68 15.05
CA ASP A 512 -22.98 14.59 15.46
C ASP A 512 -21.77 14.60 14.51
N TRP A 513 -21.90 14.03 13.31
CA TRP A 513 -20.78 13.87 12.37
C TRP A 513 -19.56 13.19 13.03
N TRP A 514 -19.82 12.16 13.83
CA TRP A 514 -18.83 11.43 14.61
C TRP A 514 -18.05 12.30 15.62
N GLY A 515 -18.62 13.44 16.04
CA GLY A 515 -18.01 14.36 16.99
C GLY A 515 -17.04 15.36 16.36
N SER A 516 -17.17 15.69 15.06
CA SER A 516 -16.31 16.66 14.39
C SER A 516 -16.30 17.99 15.16
N ALA A 517 -15.20 18.31 15.84
CA ALA A 517 -14.99 19.64 16.41
C ALA A 517 -15.00 20.63 15.24
N LYS A 518 -16.04 21.46 15.18
CA LYS A 518 -15.91 22.79 14.61
C LYS A 518 -15.31 23.62 15.74
N ASP A 519 -14.03 23.95 15.63
CA ASP A 519 -13.48 25.05 16.43
C ASP A 519 -13.96 26.40 15.86
#